data_AF-A0A7S2G1Z1-F1
#
_entry.id   AF-A0A7S2G1Z1-F1
#
_cell.length_a   1.000
_cell.length_b   1.000
_cell.length_c   1.000
_cell.angle_alpha   90.00
_cell.angle_beta   90.00
_cell.angle_gamma   90.00
#
_symmetry.space_group_name_H-M   'P 1'
#
loop_
_entity.id
_entity.type
_entity.pdbx_description
1 polymer ?
#
loop_
_entity_poly.entity_id
_entity_poly.type
_entity_poly.pdbx_seq_one_letter_code
_entity_poly.pdbx_strand_id
1 'polypeptide(L)'
;QAHPVAVAGRGNNRRQAVFFQTPSGSAVGQPKSSREQKAEAEKAVEESNKKHHHTNDLGEGGGDTTEQPPFTLEELEKLHEEMGSTKPKPNESAILRETFYHIVRAKYWEMIESGHLPRNSSATLVLLSSIEESLDNVHLPLYDWSILQKVIARKINGQFARNVERFANYADDLLPDWFLFDNEIHYALNFKMFEVVYYICQGFCEAHAEAEHKLATFFGDSPLPDTPEEIEVCLESCLLRDAAKDILSSVDPKLVEMIKTKIVAENLLELEYNYIVKLIHEGVLTEGDAEGMFHQILEDERALTRSRKEQARELAVEKQEEE
;
A
#
# COMPACT_ATOMS: atom_id res chain seq x y z
N GLN A 1 -24.45 21.07 25.52
CA GLN A 1 -23.20 21.53 24.88
C GLN A 1 -22.06 20.82 25.59
N ALA A 2 -21.45 19.82 24.95
CA ALA A 2 -20.34 19.08 25.51
C ALA A 2 -19.05 19.53 24.79
N HIS A 3 -18.04 19.90 25.58
CA HIS A 3 -16.72 20.30 25.11
C HIS A 3 -15.86 19.08 24.75
N PRO A 4 -14.87 19.22 23.86
CA PRO A 4 -14.01 18.11 23.43
C PRO A 4 -12.99 17.77 24.51
N VAL A 5 -12.82 16.48 24.80
CA VAL A 5 -11.78 15.97 25.71
C VAL A 5 -10.60 15.44 24.87
N ALA A 6 -9.41 15.73 25.37
CA ALA A 6 -8.11 15.63 24.71
C ALA A 6 -7.74 14.25 24.15
N VAL A 7 -6.98 14.30 23.05
CA VAL A 7 -6.33 13.18 22.35
C VAL A 7 -5.08 12.77 23.12
N ALA A 8 -5.04 11.54 23.63
CA ALA A 8 -3.82 10.93 24.18
C ALA A 8 -3.33 9.84 23.22
N GLY A 9 -2.27 10.14 22.47
CA GLY A 9 -1.58 9.19 21.61
C GLY A 9 -0.54 8.39 22.39
N ARG A 10 -0.61 7.06 22.29
CA ARG A 10 0.54 6.12 22.25
C ARG A 10 0.05 4.70 22.02
N GLY A 11 0.26 4.19 20.81
CA GLY A 11 0.05 2.78 20.47
C GLY A 11 0.09 2.56 18.96
N ASN A 12 0.78 1.50 18.52
CA ASN A 12 0.97 1.04 17.13
C ASN A 12 -0.32 0.64 16.39
N ASN A 13 -1.49 1.13 16.79
CA ASN A 13 -2.76 0.71 16.21
C ASN A 13 -3.16 1.62 15.05
N ARG A 14 -3.41 0.99 13.90
CA ARG A 14 -4.08 1.55 12.70
C ARG A 14 -5.45 2.20 13.01
N ARG A 15 -5.98 2.07 14.23
CA ARG A 15 -7.31 2.53 14.65
C ARG A 15 -7.18 3.35 15.93
N GLN A 16 -7.78 4.55 15.96
CA GLN A 16 -7.96 5.27 17.21
C GLN A 16 -8.80 4.39 18.15
N ALA A 17 -8.27 4.10 19.34
CA ALA A 17 -9.03 3.38 20.34
C ALA A 17 -10.16 4.29 20.84
N VAL A 18 -11.40 3.98 20.45
CA VAL A 18 -12.57 4.59 21.08
C VAL A 18 -12.74 3.91 22.44
N PHE A 19 -12.32 4.59 23.49
CA PHE A 19 -12.54 4.12 24.87
C PHE A 19 -13.95 4.52 25.31
N PHE A 20 -14.82 3.53 25.53
CA PHE A 20 -16.16 3.76 26.06
C PHE A 20 -16.16 3.69 27.59
N GLN A 21 -16.56 4.78 28.24
CA GLN A 21 -17.06 4.73 29.61
C GLN A 21 -18.48 4.18 29.60
N THR A 22 -18.71 3.10 30.33
CA THR A 22 -20.05 2.55 30.55
C THR A 22 -20.90 3.55 31.32
N PRO A 23 -22.08 3.96 30.81
CA PRO A 23 -23.05 4.68 31.63
C PRO A 23 -23.73 3.69 32.57
N SER A 24 -23.54 3.88 33.87
CA SER A 24 -24.42 3.28 34.87
C SER A 24 -25.81 3.91 34.77
N GLY A 25 -26.85 3.12 34.49
CA GLY A 25 -28.23 3.53 34.78
C GLY A 25 -29.30 3.08 33.79
N SER A 26 -29.87 1.90 34.05
CA SER A 26 -31.31 1.62 34.09
C SER A 26 -32.27 2.43 33.19
N ALA A 27 -32.82 1.78 32.16
CA ALA A 27 -34.26 1.78 31.89
C ALA A 27 -34.65 0.51 31.10
N VAL A 28 -35.42 -0.36 31.75
CA VAL A 28 -35.91 -1.64 31.20
C VAL A 28 -37.05 -1.37 30.21
N GLY A 29 -36.78 -1.60 28.92
CA GLY A 29 -37.80 -1.87 27.91
C GLY A 29 -37.73 -3.36 27.55
N GLN A 30 -38.88 -4.05 27.49
CA GLN A 30 -38.91 -5.47 27.18
C GLN A 30 -38.27 -5.78 25.81
N PRO A 31 -37.36 -6.77 25.72
CA PRO A 31 -36.75 -7.13 24.46
C PRO A 31 -37.75 -7.87 23.57
N LYS A 32 -37.90 -7.42 22.32
CA LYS A 32 -38.49 -8.23 21.26
C LYS A 32 -37.61 -9.46 21.05
N SER A 33 -38.23 -10.58 20.66
CA SER A 33 -37.54 -11.84 20.43
C SER A 33 -36.41 -11.67 19.41
N SER A 34 -35.22 -12.19 19.72
CA SER A 34 -34.02 -12.18 18.85
C SER A 34 -34.30 -12.68 17.43
N ARG A 35 -35.33 -13.51 17.26
CA ARG A 35 -35.75 -14.03 15.94
C ARG A 35 -36.57 -13.03 15.13
N GLU A 36 -37.31 -12.13 15.78
CA GLU A 36 -38.09 -11.08 15.13
C GLU A 36 -37.18 -9.92 14.70
N GLN A 37 -36.19 -9.56 15.52
CA GLN A 37 -35.19 -8.52 15.18
C GLN A 37 -34.32 -8.93 13.99
N LYS A 38 -33.94 -10.21 13.92
CA LYS A 38 -33.16 -10.74 12.79
C LYS A 38 -33.97 -10.75 11.48
N ALA A 39 -35.25 -11.13 11.53
CA ALA A 39 -36.12 -11.15 10.36
C ALA A 39 -36.47 -9.72 9.86
N GLU A 40 -36.61 -8.76 10.77
CA GLU A 40 -36.88 -7.36 10.44
C GLU A 40 -35.64 -6.68 9.82
N ALA A 41 -34.43 -7.01 10.31
CA ALA A 41 -33.16 -6.55 9.74
C ALA A 41 -32.87 -7.15 8.36
N GLU A 42 -33.05 -8.47 8.17
CA GLU A 42 -32.85 -9.12 6.86
C GLU A 42 -33.82 -8.57 5.80
N LYS A 43 -35.06 -8.29 6.19
CA LYS A 43 -36.06 -7.72 5.28
C LYS A 43 -35.76 -6.26 4.93
N ALA A 44 -35.24 -5.46 5.87
CA ALA A 44 -34.78 -4.10 5.61
C ALA A 44 -33.55 -4.04 4.70
N VAL A 45 -32.63 -5.01 4.83
CA VAL A 45 -31.47 -5.17 3.94
C VAL A 45 -31.91 -5.55 2.52
N GLU A 46 -32.89 -6.45 2.36
CA GLU A 46 -33.40 -6.83 1.04
C GLU A 46 -34.20 -5.70 0.35
N GLU A 47 -34.94 -4.89 1.13
CA GLU A 47 -35.66 -3.72 0.60
C GLU A 47 -34.73 -2.55 0.24
N SER A 48 -33.61 -2.40 0.94
CA SER A 48 -32.56 -1.43 0.61
C SER A 48 -31.81 -1.83 -0.68
N ASN A 49 -31.48 -3.12 -0.83
CA ASN A 49 -30.81 -3.62 -2.03
C ASN A 49 -31.70 -3.54 -3.29
N LYS A 50 -33.03 -3.65 -3.16
CA LYS A 50 -33.96 -3.44 -4.31
C LYS A 50 -34.10 -1.97 -4.71
N LYS A 51 -33.87 -1.02 -3.80
CA LYS A 51 -33.93 0.43 -4.11
C LYS A 51 -32.65 0.99 -4.72
N HIS A 52 -31.50 0.33 -4.52
CA HIS A 52 -30.22 0.76 -5.07
C HIS A 52 -29.95 0.33 -6.53
N HIS A 53 -30.87 -0.41 -7.19
CA HIS A 53 -30.71 -0.79 -8.60
C HIS A 53 -31.30 0.20 -9.62
N HIS A 54 -31.68 1.42 -9.22
CA HIS A 54 -32.31 2.35 -10.17
C HIS A 54 -31.83 3.81 -10.18
N THR A 55 -30.67 4.11 -9.59
CA THR A 55 -30.03 5.42 -9.77
C THR A 55 -28.52 5.27 -9.67
N ASN A 56 -27.85 5.08 -10.81
CA ASN A 56 -26.49 5.50 -11.11
C ASN A 56 -26.33 5.41 -12.63
N ASP A 57 -26.93 6.38 -13.29
CA ASP A 57 -26.52 6.85 -14.62
C ASP A 57 -25.83 8.20 -14.37
N LEU A 58 -24.77 8.48 -15.13
CA LEU A 58 -23.72 9.50 -14.98
C LEU A 58 -22.42 9.05 -14.28
N GLY A 59 -21.40 8.77 -15.10
CA GLY A 59 -19.99 9.00 -14.77
C GLY A 59 -19.08 7.80 -15.00
N GLU A 60 -18.61 7.66 -16.23
CA GLU A 60 -17.62 6.69 -16.71
C GLU A 60 -16.31 6.68 -15.88
N GLY A 61 -15.68 5.49 -15.77
CA GLY A 61 -14.27 5.39 -15.34
C GLY A 61 -13.88 4.26 -14.39
N GLY A 62 -14.75 3.29 -14.11
CA GLY A 62 -14.39 2.08 -13.37
C GLY A 62 -13.89 0.97 -14.30
N GLY A 63 -12.70 1.14 -14.86
CA GLY A 63 -12.06 0.17 -15.75
C GLY A 63 -10.78 -0.37 -15.14
N ASP A 64 -10.77 -1.67 -14.89
CA ASP A 64 -9.60 -2.53 -14.74
C ASP A 64 -8.56 -2.17 -15.83
N THR A 65 -7.66 -1.25 -15.51
CA THR A 65 -6.54 -0.91 -16.37
C THR A 65 -5.36 -1.71 -15.85
N THR A 66 -4.93 -2.67 -16.66
CA THR A 66 -3.53 -3.03 -16.69
C THR A 66 -2.79 -1.73 -16.99
N GLU A 67 -2.33 -1.02 -15.94
CA GLU A 67 -1.64 0.26 -16.02
C GLU A 67 -0.32 0.05 -16.77
N GLN A 68 -0.41 0.09 -18.10
CA GLN A 68 0.77 0.26 -18.93
C GLN A 68 1.33 1.64 -18.59
N PRO A 69 2.64 1.74 -18.34
CA PRO A 69 3.26 3.03 -18.11
C PRO A 69 2.95 3.95 -19.29
N PRO A 70 2.81 5.26 -19.06
CA PRO A 70 2.38 6.20 -20.10
C PRO A 70 3.34 6.23 -21.28
N PHE A 71 4.62 5.92 -21.04
CA PHE A 71 5.69 5.91 -22.03
C PHE A 71 6.59 4.69 -21.83
N THR A 72 7.07 4.14 -22.94
CA THR A 72 8.17 3.16 -22.95
C THR A 72 9.52 3.86 -23.10
N LEU A 73 10.59 3.22 -22.63
CA LEU A 73 11.96 3.75 -22.77
C LEU A 73 12.31 4.02 -24.24
N GLU A 74 11.94 3.10 -25.13
CA GLU A 74 12.20 3.21 -26.57
C GLU A 74 11.49 4.43 -27.21
N GLU A 75 10.26 4.74 -26.77
CA GLU A 75 9.53 5.91 -27.24
C GLU A 75 10.19 7.22 -26.78
N LEU A 76 10.63 7.28 -25.53
CA LEU A 76 11.31 8.47 -24.98
C LEU A 76 12.70 8.67 -25.59
N GLU A 77 13.46 7.60 -25.81
CA GLU A 77 14.77 7.66 -26.49
C GLU A 77 14.61 8.18 -27.92
N LYS A 78 13.60 7.70 -28.65
CA LYS A 78 13.30 8.17 -30.00
C LYS A 78 12.91 9.65 -30.02
N LEU A 79 12.07 10.11 -29.09
CA LEU A 79 11.72 11.53 -28.95
C LEU A 79 12.95 12.39 -28.62
N HIS A 80 13.84 11.88 -27.75
CA HIS A 80 15.10 12.54 -27.42
C HIS A 80 16.04 12.67 -28.64
N GLU A 81 16.12 11.62 -29.47
CA GLU A 81 16.89 11.64 -30.72
C GLU A 81 16.29 12.58 -31.78
N GLU A 82 14.96 12.60 -31.93
CA GLU A 82 14.23 13.47 -32.86
C GLU A 82 14.41 14.97 -32.54
N MET A 83 14.57 15.31 -31.25
CA MET A 83 14.82 16.67 -30.73
C MET A 83 16.26 17.16 -30.93
N GLY A 84 17.10 16.35 -31.59
CA GLY A 84 18.53 16.53 -31.78
C GLY A 84 18.98 17.98 -31.98
N SER A 85 19.62 18.52 -30.92
CA SER A 85 20.46 19.74 -30.83
C SER A 85 20.01 20.76 -29.76
N THR A 86 18.79 20.67 -29.23
CA THR A 86 18.32 21.57 -28.16
C THR A 86 18.73 21.01 -26.79
N LYS A 87 19.75 21.62 -26.17
CA LYS A 87 20.16 21.21 -24.81
C LYS A 87 19.11 21.69 -23.80
N PRO A 88 18.66 20.82 -22.87
CA PRO A 88 17.75 21.22 -21.83
C PRO A 88 18.36 22.33 -20.97
N LYS A 89 17.56 23.33 -20.61
CA LYS A 89 18.00 24.43 -19.76
C LYS A 89 18.03 23.96 -18.30
N PRO A 90 19.18 24.00 -17.62
CA PRO A 90 19.32 23.43 -16.27
C PRO A 90 18.34 23.98 -15.22
N ASN A 91 17.96 25.26 -15.35
CA ASN A 91 17.01 25.89 -14.44
C ASN A 91 15.57 25.44 -14.70
N GLU A 92 15.20 25.18 -15.95
CA GLU A 92 13.87 24.71 -16.32
C GLU A 92 13.72 23.22 -15.97
N SER A 93 14.75 22.39 -16.23
CA SER A 93 14.78 21.00 -15.75
C SER A 93 14.66 20.91 -14.22
N ALA A 94 15.29 21.80 -13.46
CA ALA A 94 15.18 21.80 -12.00
C ALA A 94 13.74 22.08 -11.51
N ILE A 95 13.02 23.01 -12.16
CA ILE A 95 11.62 23.31 -11.84
C ILE A 95 10.72 22.11 -12.18
N LEU A 96 10.97 21.45 -13.32
CA LEU A 96 10.22 20.25 -13.70
C LEU A 96 10.51 19.09 -12.75
N ARG A 97 11.76 18.88 -12.31
CA ARG A 97 12.10 17.86 -11.30
C ARG A 97 11.44 18.14 -9.95
N GLU A 98 11.42 19.39 -9.49
CA GLU A 98 10.71 19.79 -8.27
C GLU A 98 9.21 19.49 -8.38
N THR A 99 8.61 19.87 -9.50
CA THR A 99 7.19 19.63 -9.77
C THR A 99 6.89 18.13 -9.85
N PHE A 100 7.74 17.37 -10.55
CA PHE A 100 7.67 15.91 -10.62
C PHE A 100 7.65 15.29 -9.23
N TYR A 101 8.59 15.67 -8.35
CA TYR A 101 8.63 15.16 -6.98
C TYR A 101 7.42 15.56 -6.14
N HIS A 102 6.84 16.73 -6.36
CA HIS A 102 5.57 17.10 -5.73
C HIS A 102 4.40 16.22 -6.19
N ILE A 103 4.34 15.86 -7.48
CA ILE A 103 3.33 14.95 -8.01
C ILE A 103 3.53 13.54 -7.43
N VAL A 104 4.76 13.03 -7.40
CA VAL A 104 5.09 11.73 -6.81
C VAL A 104 4.68 11.68 -5.33
N ARG A 105 5.02 12.72 -4.56
CA ARG A 105 4.61 12.83 -3.14
C ARG A 105 3.09 12.82 -2.99
N ALA A 106 2.37 13.56 -3.82
CA ALA A 106 0.91 13.58 -3.79
C ALA A 106 0.34 12.19 -4.08
N LYS A 107 0.88 11.48 -5.08
CA LYS A 107 0.45 10.11 -5.40
C LYS A 107 0.76 9.13 -4.26
N TYR A 108 1.89 9.25 -3.57
CA TYR A 108 2.12 8.43 -2.36
C TYR A 108 1.07 8.66 -1.28
N TRP A 109 0.64 9.90 -1.05
CA TRP A 109 -0.44 10.18 -0.10
C TRP A 109 -1.78 9.57 -0.55
N GLU A 110 -2.10 9.65 -1.84
CA GLU A 110 -3.28 8.99 -2.41
C GLU A 110 -3.23 7.46 -2.25
N MET A 111 -2.06 6.84 -2.47
CA MET A 111 -1.84 5.42 -2.24
C MET A 111 -1.98 5.04 -0.76
N ILE A 112 -1.60 5.93 0.17
CA ILE A 112 -1.80 5.74 1.61
C ILE A 112 -3.29 5.82 1.97
N GLU A 113 -4.03 6.75 1.37
CA GLU A 113 -5.46 6.95 1.65
C GLU A 113 -6.35 5.86 1.06
N SER A 114 -5.98 5.34 -0.12
CA SER A 114 -6.66 4.23 -0.79
C SER A 114 -6.30 2.85 -0.22
N GLY A 115 -5.34 2.77 0.70
CA GLY A 115 -4.89 1.52 1.33
C GLY A 115 -3.84 0.72 0.55
N HIS A 116 -3.42 1.18 -0.62
CA HIS A 116 -2.35 0.54 -1.41
C HIS A 116 -0.99 0.59 -0.69
N LEU A 117 -0.73 1.66 0.08
CA LEU A 117 0.44 1.78 0.96
C LEU A 117 0.02 1.82 2.44
N PRO A 118 0.58 0.95 3.30
CA PRO A 118 0.24 0.98 4.72
C PRO A 118 0.82 2.24 5.40
N ARG A 119 -0.03 3.11 5.96
CA ARG A 119 0.34 4.43 6.53
C ARG A 119 1.54 4.43 7.48
N ASN A 120 1.68 3.42 8.33
CA ASN A 120 2.75 3.31 9.33
C ASN A 120 3.82 2.27 8.96
N SER A 121 3.90 1.86 7.69
CA SER A 121 4.89 0.88 7.26
C SER A 121 6.27 1.50 7.08
N SER A 122 7.31 0.67 7.25
CA SER A 122 8.68 1.06 6.90
C SER A 122 8.81 1.39 5.41
N ALA A 123 8.00 0.83 4.53
CA ALA A 123 8.02 1.13 3.10
C ALA A 123 7.58 2.57 2.85
N THR A 124 6.41 2.94 3.37
CA THR A 124 5.82 4.27 3.24
C THR A 124 6.72 5.38 3.77
N LEU A 125 7.30 5.18 4.97
CA LEU A 125 8.20 6.15 5.56
C LEU A 125 9.47 6.35 4.72
N VAL A 126 9.99 5.28 4.14
CA VAL A 126 11.19 5.32 3.29
C VAL A 126 10.89 6.01 1.95
N LEU A 127 9.74 5.72 1.33
CA LEU A 127 9.28 6.37 0.10
C LEU A 127 9.08 7.88 0.30
N LEU A 128 8.41 8.30 1.37
CA LEU A 128 8.23 9.73 1.65
C LEU A 128 9.57 10.42 1.97
N SER A 129 10.42 9.76 2.75
CA SER A 129 11.75 10.30 3.09
C SER A 129 12.66 10.43 1.87
N SER A 130 12.59 9.54 0.89
CA SER A 130 13.41 9.66 -0.32
C SER A 130 13.03 10.88 -1.16
N ILE A 131 11.75 11.24 -1.19
CA ILE A 131 11.30 12.45 -1.89
C ILE A 131 11.75 13.72 -1.19
N GLU A 132 11.63 13.78 0.14
CA GLU A 132 12.09 14.95 0.89
C GLU A 132 13.60 15.16 0.73
N GLU A 133 14.40 14.09 0.75
CA GLU A 133 15.84 14.18 0.46
C GLU A 133 16.09 14.65 -0.97
N SER A 134 15.33 14.16 -1.96
CA SER A 134 15.46 14.55 -3.37
C SER A 134 15.03 15.98 -3.68
N LEU A 135 14.04 16.51 -2.96
CA LEU A 135 13.61 17.91 -3.08
C LEU A 135 14.71 18.89 -2.65
N ASP A 136 15.63 18.49 -1.76
CA ASP A 136 16.78 19.31 -1.40
C ASP A 136 17.83 19.43 -2.52
N ASN A 137 17.79 18.54 -3.54
CA ASN A 137 18.80 18.46 -4.60
C ASN A 137 18.20 18.41 -6.01
N VAL A 138 17.18 19.22 -6.30
CA VAL A 138 16.49 19.31 -7.60
C VAL A 138 17.38 19.70 -8.79
N HIS A 139 18.58 20.22 -8.54
CA HIS A 139 19.56 20.54 -9.57
C HIS A 139 20.28 19.30 -10.12
N LEU A 140 20.20 18.17 -9.43
CA LEU A 140 20.74 16.88 -9.87
C LEU A 140 19.65 16.08 -10.62
N PRO A 141 20.04 15.10 -11.45
CA PRO A 141 19.11 14.11 -11.98
C PRO A 141 18.34 13.39 -10.88
N LEU A 142 17.18 12.82 -11.22
CA LEU A 142 16.38 12.04 -10.27
C LEU A 142 17.24 10.95 -9.59
N TYR A 143 17.29 10.93 -8.27
CA TYR A 143 18.17 10.03 -7.51
C TYR A 143 17.51 9.39 -6.29
N ASP A 144 16.22 9.61 -6.10
CA ASP A 144 15.39 8.98 -5.07
C ASP A 144 15.48 7.45 -5.10
N TRP A 145 15.52 6.85 -6.29
CA TRP A 145 15.76 5.41 -6.41
C TRP A 145 17.08 4.96 -5.79
N SER A 146 18.16 5.77 -5.87
CA SER A 146 19.44 5.40 -5.26
C SER A 146 19.37 5.33 -3.73
N ILE A 147 18.49 6.15 -3.12
CA ILE A 147 18.20 6.13 -1.68
C ILE A 147 17.44 4.84 -1.36
N LEU A 148 16.37 4.56 -2.12
CA LEU A 148 15.54 3.37 -1.95
C LEU A 148 16.35 2.09 -2.16
N GLN A 149 17.19 2.03 -3.20
CA GLN A 149 18.05 0.91 -3.51
C GLN A 149 19.05 0.65 -2.38
N LYS A 150 19.60 1.67 -1.72
CA LYS A 150 20.45 1.46 -0.53
C LYS A 150 19.65 0.83 0.61
N VAL A 151 18.41 1.23 0.81
CA VAL A 151 17.54 0.63 1.85
C VAL A 151 17.19 -0.81 1.49
N ILE A 152 16.77 -1.06 0.24
CA ILE A 152 16.46 -2.39 -0.28
C ILE A 152 17.71 -3.28 -0.18
N ALA A 153 18.87 -2.83 -0.65
CA ALA A 153 20.12 -3.58 -0.58
C ALA A 153 20.59 -3.82 0.86
N ARG A 154 20.36 -2.89 1.81
CA ARG A 154 20.64 -3.15 3.24
C ARG A 154 19.69 -4.20 3.82
N LYS A 155 18.41 -4.16 3.43
CA LYS A 155 17.38 -5.10 3.85
C LYS A 155 17.62 -6.49 3.27
N ILE A 156 18.03 -6.57 2.00
CA ILE A 156 18.43 -7.79 1.32
C ILE A 156 19.82 -8.22 1.80
N ASN A 157 20.92 -7.54 1.45
CA ASN A 157 22.28 -8.00 1.74
C ASN A 157 22.72 -7.89 3.22
N GLY A 158 22.24 -6.89 3.95
CA GLY A 158 22.71 -6.61 5.31
C GLY A 158 22.05 -7.45 6.41
N GLN A 159 20.84 -7.95 6.14
CA GLN A 159 20.00 -8.66 7.10
C GLN A 159 19.79 -10.13 6.72
N PHE A 160 19.75 -10.46 5.43
CA PHE A 160 19.66 -11.84 4.93
C PHE A 160 20.93 -12.64 5.25
N ALA A 161 22.10 -12.25 4.71
CA ALA A 161 23.35 -13.00 4.92
C ALA A 161 23.77 -13.10 6.39
N ARG A 162 23.68 -11.98 7.13
CA ARG A 162 24.13 -11.92 8.53
C ARG A 162 23.20 -12.58 9.54
N ASN A 163 21.89 -12.58 9.32
CA ASN A 163 20.96 -13.27 10.24
C ASN A 163 20.82 -14.75 9.87
N VAL A 164 20.89 -15.11 8.60
CA VAL A 164 20.92 -16.52 8.17
C VAL A 164 22.20 -17.19 8.68
N GLU A 165 23.39 -16.61 8.46
CA GLU A 165 24.64 -17.20 9.01
C GLU A 165 24.64 -17.22 10.54
N ARG A 166 24.23 -16.15 11.21
CA ARG A 166 24.33 -16.07 12.67
C ARG A 166 23.29 -16.93 13.38
N PHE A 167 22.11 -17.15 12.78
CA PHE A 167 21.08 -18.02 13.33
C PHE A 167 21.35 -19.48 12.98
N ALA A 168 21.73 -19.80 11.73
CA ALA A 168 22.13 -21.16 11.33
C ALA A 168 23.31 -21.68 12.17
N ASN A 169 24.37 -20.87 12.35
CA ASN A 169 25.51 -21.28 13.19
C ASN A 169 25.17 -21.37 14.70
N TYR A 170 24.17 -20.62 15.18
CA TYR A 170 23.73 -20.70 16.58
C TYR A 170 22.74 -21.85 16.81
N ALA A 171 21.96 -22.23 15.79
CA ALA A 171 21.03 -23.34 15.81
C ALA A 171 21.75 -24.69 15.70
N ASP A 172 22.76 -24.81 14.82
CA ASP A 172 23.62 -26.01 14.68
C ASP A 172 24.34 -26.37 16.00
N ASP A 173 24.70 -25.36 16.80
CA ASP A 173 25.42 -25.55 18.07
C ASP A 173 24.50 -25.85 19.28
N LEU A 174 23.18 -25.63 19.17
CA LEU A 174 22.30 -25.62 20.35
C LEU A 174 21.01 -26.48 20.25
N LEU A 175 20.61 -26.96 19.07
CA LEU A 175 19.32 -27.66 18.91
C LEU A 175 19.46 -29.07 18.31
N PRO A 176 18.81 -30.10 18.91
CA PRO A 176 18.76 -31.44 18.31
C PRO A 176 17.81 -31.50 17.10
N ASP A 177 18.05 -32.47 16.21
CA ASP A 177 17.44 -32.71 14.87
C ASP A 177 15.90 -32.85 14.75
N TRP A 178 15.11 -32.50 15.77
CA TRP A 178 13.65 -32.66 15.80
C TRP A 178 12.87 -31.34 15.74
N PHE A 179 13.53 -30.19 15.60
CA PHE A 179 12.92 -28.85 15.67
C PHE A 179 12.62 -28.25 14.27
N LEU A 180 11.45 -28.57 13.71
CA LEU A 180 10.86 -27.97 12.49
C LEU A 180 10.57 -26.45 12.57
N PHE A 181 10.76 -25.82 13.73
CA PHE A 181 10.44 -24.40 13.99
C PHE A 181 11.45 -23.40 13.37
N ASP A 182 12.62 -23.87 12.95
CA ASP A 182 13.70 -22.99 12.45
C ASP A 182 13.35 -22.40 11.07
N ASN A 183 12.83 -23.25 10.17
CA ASN A 183 12.37 -22.83 8.84
C ASN A 183 11.16 -21.88 8.90
N GLU A 184 10.30 -22.04 9.91
CA GLU A 184 9.07 -21.27 10.08
C GLU A 184 9.35 -19.79 10.39
N ILE A 185 10.28 -19.52 11.30
CA ILE A 185 10.66 -18.16 11.69
C ILE A 185 11.39 -17.49 10.53
N HIS A 186 12.27 -18.24 9.85
CA HIS A 186 13.00 -17.77 8.69
C HIS A 186 12.07 -17.33 7.55
N TYR A 187 11.08 -18.14 7.18
CA TYR A 187 10.13 -17.79 6.12
C TYR A 187 9.20 -16.65 6.49
N ALA A 188 8.70 -16.61 7.73
CA ALA A 188 7.85 -15.50 8.18
C ALA A 188 8.60 -14.16 8.19
N LEU A 189 9.89 -14.15 8.53
CA LEU A 189 10.74 -12.97 8.45
C LEU A 189 11.03 -12.58 7.01
N ASN A 190 11.36 -13.54 6.14
CA ASN A 190 11.57 -13.30 4.72
C ASN A 190 10.32 -12.72 4.06
N PHE A 191 9.14 -13.28 4.34
CA PHE A 191 7.86 -12.78 3.82
C PHE A 191 7.64 -11.30 4.14
N LYS A 192 7.81 -10.90 5.41
CA LYS A 192 7.64 -9.48 5.82
C LYS A 192 8.64 -8.54 5.14
N MET A 193 9.84 -9.03 4.85
CA MET A 193 10.88 -8.25 4.17
C MET A 193 10.55 -8.07 2.70
N PHE A 194 10.16 -9.16 2.02
CA PHE A 194 9.69 -9.10 0.64
C PHE A 194 8.45 -8.26 0.49
N GLU A 195 7.53 -8.30 1.45
CA GLU A 195 6.37 -7.42 1.52
C GLU A 195 6.79 -5.94 1.52
N VAL A 196 7.77 -5.55 2.34
CA VAL A 196 8.28 -4.18 2.35
C VAL A 196 8.93 -3.80 1.02
N VAL A 197 9.72 -4.70 0.42
CA VAL A 197 10.36 -4.47 -0.89
C VAL A 197 9.29 -4.33 -1.98
N TYR A 198 8.25 -5.17 -1.95
CA TYR A 198 7.13 -5.12 -2.88
C TYR A 198 6.42 -3.77 -2.80
N TYR A 199 6.05 -3.31 -1.59
CA TYR A 199 5.43 -2.00 -1.41
C TYR A 199 6.31 -0.84 -1.92
N ILE A 200 7.62 -0.89 -1.66
CA ILE A 200 8.56 0.13 -2.15
C ILE A 200 8.57 0.12 -3.68
N CYS A 201 8.87 -1.01 -4.31
CA CYS A 201 9.02 -1.06 -5.77
C CYS A 201 7.70 -0.82 -6.50
N GLN A 202 6.60 -1.43 -6.06
CA GLN A 202 5.28 -1.24 -6.68
C GLN A 202 4.82 0.21 -6.53
N GLY A 203 4.89 0.76 -5.31
CA GLY A 203 4.52 2.15 -5.05
C GLY A 203 5.38 3.14 -5.83
N PHE A 204 6.69 2.88 -5.89
CA PHE A 204 7.62 3.67 -6.70
C PHE A 204 7.22 3.66 -8.18
N CYS A 205 7.00 2.49 -8.76
CA CYS A 205 6.61 2.36 -10.17
C CYS A 205 5.32 3.10 -10.50
N GLU A 206 4.27 2.90 -9.69
CA GLU A 206 2.96 3.52 -9.90
C GLU A 206 3.03 5.05 -9.78
N ALA A 207 3.71 5.55 -8.73
CA ALA A 207 3.82 6.99 -8.52
C ALA A 207 4.66 7.69 -9.59
N HIS A 208 5.73 7.06 -10.07
CA HIS A 208 6.55 7.60 -11.15
C HIS A 208 5.81 7.59 -12.49
N ALA A 209 5.10 6.51 -12.82
CA ALA A 209 4.29 6.45 -14.04
C ALA A 209 3.21 7.53 -14.05
N GLU A 210 2.51 7.72 -12.93
CA GLU A 210 1.50 8.77 -12.80
C GLU A 210 2.12 10.17 -12.90
N ALA A 211 3.30 10.38 -12.30
CA ALA A 211 3.99 11.65 -12.34
C ALA A 211 4.49 12.01 -13.74
N GLU A 212 5.01 11.04 -14.50
CA GLU A 212 5.37 11.21 -15.91
C GLU A 212 4.15 11.65 -16.75
N HIS A 213 3.02 10.96 -16.57
CA HIS A 213 1.79 11.27 -17.30
C HIS A 213 1.28 12.68 -16.99
N LYS A 214 1.22 13.05 -15.70
CA LYS A 214 0.79 14.37 -15.25
C LYS A 214 1.75 15.46 -15.70
N LEU A 215 3.06 15.22 -15.64
CA LEU A 215 4.06 16.20 -16.07
C LEU A 215 3.87 16.53 -17.56
N ALA A 216 3.77 15.52 -18.43
CA ALA A 216 3.51 15.70 -19.85
C ALA A 216 2.17 16.40 -20.12
N THR A 217 1.11 16.03 -19.39
CA THR A 217 -0.24 16.58 -19.61
C THR A 217 -0.38 18.05 -19.15
N PHE A 218 0.33 18.47 -18.11
CA PHE A 218 0.20 19.82 -17.54
C PHE A 218 1.18 20.84 -18.11
N PHE A 219 2.37 20.41 -18.55
CA PHE A 219 3.42 21.31 -19.04
C PHE A 219 3.57 21.31 -20.56
N GLY A 220 3.16 20.23 -21.23
CA GLY A 220 3.16 20.14 -22.69
C GLY A 220 1.87 20.68 -23.32
N ASP A 221 1.97 21.04 -24.61
CA ASP A 221 0.81 21.34 -25.47
C ASP A 221 0.18 20.04 -26.05
N SER A 222 0.81 18.89 -25.76
CA SER A 222 0.51 17.56 -26.27
C SER A 222 0.47 16.54 -25.12
N PRO A 223 -0.29 15.44 -25.22
CA PRO A 223 -0.24 14.33 -24.24
C PRO A 223 1.10 13.57 -24.24
N LEU A 224 2.04 13.94 -25.12
CA LEU A 224 3.40 13.42 -25.19
C LEU A 224 4.38 14.52 -24.75
N PRO A 225 5.47 14.18 -24.04
CA PRO A 225 6.52 15.13 -23.69
C PRO A 225 7.06 15.81 -24.95
N ASP A 226 6.95 17.14 -25.02
CA ASP A 226 7.27 17.93 -26.22
C ASP A 226 8.45 18.89 -26.01
N THR A 227 8.81 19.18 -24.76
CA THR A 227 9.99 19.98 -24.40
C THR A 227 11.20 19.10 -24.07
N PRO A 228 12.44 19.56 -24.35
CA PRO A 228 13.64 18.75 -24.10
C PRO A 228 13.84 18.52 -22.59
N GLU A 229 13.38 19.44 -21.74
CA GLU A 229 13.41 19.31 -20.28
C GLU A 229 12.40 18.26 -19.77
N GLU A 230 11.19 18.18 -20.34
CA GLU A 230 10.22 17.14 -19.98
C GLU A 230 10.69 15.75 -20.38
N ILE A 231 11.21 15.61 -21.61
CA ILE A 231 11.75 14.33 -22.10
C ILE A 231 12.89 13.87 -21.18
N GLU A 232 13.77 14.78 -20.76
CA GLU A 232 14.88 14.47 -19.83
C GLU A 232 14.34 13.89 -18.51
N VAL A 233 13.39 14.56 -17.86
CA VAL A 233 12.83 14.11 -16.57
C VAL A 233 12.07 12.79 -16.71
N CYS A 234 11.28 12.63 -17.78
CA CYS A 234 10.55 11.39 -18.05
C CYS A 234 11.50 10.22 -18.35
N LEU A 235 12.58 10.46 -19.08
CA LEU A 235 13.60 9.45 -19.37
C LEU A 235 14.34 9.04 -18.09
N GLU A 236 14.76 10.00 -17.27
CA GLU A 236 15.34 9.75 -15.94
C GLU A 236 14.39 8.85 -15.12
N SER A 237 13.12 9.21 -15.03
CA SER A 237 12.11 8.44 -14.29
C SER A 237 11.93 7.02 -14.84
N CYS A 238 11.83 6.86 -16.17
CA CYS A 238 11.61 5.57 -16.80
C CYS A 238 12.76 4.59 -16.50
N LEU A 239 14.01 5.05 -16.57
CA LEU A 239 15.19 4.24 -16.22
C LEU A 239 15.15 3.76 -14.76
N LEU A 240 14.78 4.64 -13.83
CA LEU A 240 14.67 4.27 -12.42
C LEU A 240 13.55 3.26 -12.18
N ARG A 241 12.43 3.42 -12.88
CA ARG A 241 11.29 2.51 -12.84
C ARG A 241 11.64 1.13 -13.36
N ASP A 242 12.40 1.03 -14.44
CA ASP A 242 12.81 -0.26 -14.99
C ASP A 242 13.75 -0.99 -14.03
N ALA A 243 14.67 -0.27 -13.37
CA ALA A 243 15.47 -0.85 -12.29
C ALA A 243 14.61 -1.36 -11.10
N ALA A 244 13.50 -0.70 -10.78
CA ALA A 244 12.56 -1.17 -9.77
C ALA A 244 11.77 -2.41 -10.22
N LYS A 245 11.37 -2.45 -11.49
CA LYS A 245 10.71 -3.62 -12.10
C LYS A 245 11.63 -4.83 -12.17
N ASP A 246 12.92 -4.64 -12.44
CA ASP A 246 13.91 -5.72 -12.43
C ASP A 246 14.03 -6.39 -11.06
N ILE A 247 13.91 -5.59 -9.98
CA ILE A 247 13.86 -6.16 -8.62
C ILE A 247 12.56 -6.95 -8.43
N LEU A 248 11.42 -6.43 -8.87
CA LEU A 248 10.13 -7.13 -8.75
C LEU A 248 10.06 -8.42 -9.57
N SER A 249 10.65 -8.46 -10.76
CA SER A 249 10.68 -9.64 -11.63
C SER A 249 11.56 -10.76 -11.08
N SER A 250 12.55 -10.41 -10.23
CA SER A 250 13.36 -11.39 -9.50
C SER A 250 12.62 -12.06 -8.34
N VAL A 251 11.47 -11.53 -7.91
CA VAL A 251 10.68 -12.08 -6.82
C VAL A 251 9.79 -13.20 -7.34
N ASP A 252 9.67 -14.27 -6.55
CA ASP A 252 8.78 -15.41 -6.83
C ASP A 252 7.33 -14.95 -7.09
N PRO A 253 6.73 -15.28 -8.26
CA PRO A 253 5.36 -14.91 -8.59
C PRO A 253 4.33 -15.36 -7.56
N LYS A 254 4.50 -16.54 -6.94
CA LYS A 254 3.58 -17.03 -5.89
C LYS A 254 3.59 -16.11 -4.66
N LEU A 255 4.76 -15.59 -4.31
CA LEU A 255 4.94 -14.67 -3.20
C LEU A 255 4.29 -13.32 -3.49
N VAL A 256 4.43 -12.83 -4.72
CA VAL A 256 3.76 -11.59 -5.18
C VAL A 256 2.25 -11.75 -5.13
N GLU A 257 1.70 -12.86 -5.61
CA GLU A 257 0.27 -13.16 -5.54
C GLU A 257 -0.25 -13.18 -4.09
N MET A 258 0.50 -13.80 -3.19
CA MET A 258 0.16 -13.82 -1.76
C MET A 258 0.15 -12.42 -1.14
N ILE A 259 1.14 -11.58 -1.48
CA ILE A 259 1.19 -10.18 -1.01
C ILE A 259 0.02 -9.37 -1.56
N LYS A 260 -0.30 -9.51 -2.85
CA LYS A 260 -1.44 -8.83 -3.49
C LYS A 260 -2.77 -9.22 -2.84
N THR A 261 -3.00 -10.52 -2.67
CA THR A 261 -4.19 -11.03 -1.96
C THR A 261 -4.30 -10.45 -0.56
N LYS A 262 -3.17 -10.35 0.16
CA LYS A 262 -3.11 -9.73 1.47
C LYS A 262 -3.51 -8.26 1.45
N ILE A 263 -3.01 -7.47 0.50
CA ILE A 263 -3.33 -6.05 0.35
C ILE A 263 -4.83 -5.88 0.14
N VAL A 264 -5.41 -6.63 -0.79
CA VAL A 264 -6.85 -6.57 -1.11
C VAL A 264 -7.70 -6.92 0.11
N ALA A 265 -7.35 -7.98 0.84
CA ALA A 265 -8.08 -8.38 2.04
C ALA A 265 -8.00 -7.35 3.17
N GLU A 266 -6.84 -6.70 3.38
CA GLU A 266 -6.72 -5.62 4.37
C GLU A 266 -7.54 -4.39 3.97
N ASN A 267 -7.50 -4.01 2.70
CA ASN A 267 -8.26 -2.89 2.19
C ASN A 267 -9.77 -3.12 2.34
N LEU A 268 -10.24 -4.35 2.10
CA LEU A 268 -11.65 -4.69 2.29
C LEU A 268 -12.10 -4.52 3.75
N LEU A 269 -11.32 -5.03 4.71
CA LEU A 269 -11.61 -4.88 6.14
C LEU A 269 -11.55 -3.42 6.60
N GLU A 270 -10.70 -2.61 5.98
CA GLU A 270 -10.61 -1.17 6.25
C GLU A 270 -11.81 -0.42 5.66
N LEU A 271 -12.25 -0.76 4.45
CA LEU A 271 -13.47 -0.22 3.84
C LEU A 271 -14.71 -0.54 4.69
N GLU A 272 -14.83 -1.78 5.17
CA GLU A 272 -15.93 -2.19 6.05
C GLU A 272 -15.92 -1.39 7.36
N TYR A 273 -14.74 -1.26 7.97
CA TYR A 273 -14.58 -0.46 9.19
C TYR A 273 -15.01 1.00 8.98
N ASN A 274 -14.52 1.63 7.92
CA ASN A 274 -14.84 3.02 7.59
C ASN A 274 -16.32 3.21 7.25
N TYR A 275 -16.94 2.22 6.61
CA TYR A 275 -18.37 2.23 6.32
C TYR A 275 -19.23 2.18 7.60
N ILE A 276 -18.88 1.33 8.57
CA ILE A 276 -19.57 1.30 9.86
C ILE A 276 -19.43 2.63 10.60
N VAL A 277 -18.22 3.20 10.64
CA VAL A 277 -17.98 4.52 11.24
C VAL A 277 -18.84 5.60 10.58
N LYS A 278 -18.96 5.57 9.25
CA LYS A 278 -19.83 6.48 8.49
C LYS A 278 -21.30 6.32 8.88
N LEU A 279 -21.81 5.08 9.00
CA LEU A 279 -23.19 4.82 9.39
C LEU A 279 -23.50 5.26 10.83
N ILE A 280 -22.52 5.16 11.74
CA ILE A 280 -22.64 5.73 13.10
C ILE A 280 -22.76 7.25 13.01
N HIS A 281 -21.88 7.90 12.23
CA HIS A 281 -21.88 9.35 12.08
C HIS A 281 -23.18 9.89 11.44
N GLU A 282 -23.77 9.14 10.51
CA GLU A 282 -25.07 9.46 9.91
C GLU A 282 -26.27 9.19 10.83
N GLY A 283 -26.03 8.58 12.00
CA GLY A 283 -27.07 8.20 12.96
C GLY A 283 -27.93 7.02 12.53
N VAL A 284 -27.49 6.28 11.50
CA VAL A 284 -28.16 5.08 10.99
C VAL A 284 -27.93 3.89 11.92
N LEU A 285 -26.72 3.80 12.49
CA LEU A 285 -26.35 2.79 13.48
C LEU A 285 -26.08 3.43 14.83
N THR A 286 -26.47 2.76 15.91
CA THR A 286 -26.01 3.12 17.26
C THR A 286 -24.64 2.51 17.53
N GLU A 287 -23.85 3.13 18.40
CA GLU A 287 -22.53 2.60 18.78
C GLU A 287 -22.62 1.18 19.39
N GLY A 288 -23.70 0.90 20.13
CA GLY A 288 -23.94 -0.42 20.70
C GLY A 288 -24.25 -1.50 19.65
N ASP A 289 -24.99 -1.15 18.60
CA ASP A 289 -25.26 -2.06 17.49
C ASP A 289 -24.01 -2.33 16.65
N ALA A 290 -23.14 -1.31 16.51
CA ALA A 290 -21.90 -1.39 15.74
C ALA A 290 -20.78 -2.18 16.46
N GLU A 291 -20.83 -2.34 17.79
CA GLU A 291 -19.81 -3.06 18.57
C GLU A 291 -19.62 -4.50 18.07
N GLY A 292 -20.73 -5.19 17.78
CA GLY A 292 -20.68 -6.55 17.24
C GLY A 292 -20.02 -6.62 15.85
N MET A 293 -20.25 -5.61 15.02
CA MET A 293 -19.66 -5.52 13.66
C MET A 293 -18.16 -5.25 13.75
N PHE A 294 -17.72 -4.34 14.63
CA PHE A 294 -16.29 -4.13 14.88
C PHE A 294 -15.60 -5.36 15.45
N HIS A 295 -16.31 -6.14 16.28
CA HIS A 295 -15.77 -7.40 16.79
C HIS A 295 -15.52 -8.41 15.66
N GLN A 296 -16.48 -8.56 14.74
CA GLN A 296 -16.34 -9.44 13.57
C GLN A 296 -15.14 -9.04 12.70
N ILE A 297 -14.99 -7.75 12.39
CA ILE A 297 -13.84 -7.24 11.63
C ILE A 297 -12.52 -7.57 12.33
N LEU A 298 -12.45 -7.46 13.66
CA LEU A 298 -11.25 -7.81 14.43
C LEU A 298 -10.98 -9.32 14.42
N GLU A 299 -12.02 -10.15 14.42
CA GLU A 299 -11.88 -11.60 14.27
C GLU A 299 -11.35 -11.97 12.89
N ASP A 300 -11.89 -11.34 11.83
CA ASP A 300 -11.44 -11.54 10.45
C ASP A 300 -10.00 -11.07 10.24
N GLU A 301 -9.59 -9.94 10.84
CA GLU A 301 -8.19 -9.48 10.82
C GLU A 301 -7.23 -10.51 11.47
N ARG A 302 -7.66 -11.13 12.58
CA ARG A 302 -6.91 -12.20 13.24
C ARG A 302 -6.88 -13.49 12.42
N ALA A 303 -7.99 -13.83 11.75
CA ALA A 303 -8.09 -15.00 10.89
C ALA A 303 -7.18 -14.83 9.67
N LEU A 304 -7.21 -13.66 9.04
CA LEU A 304 -6.35 -13.27 7.92
C LEU A 304 -4.87 -13.34 8.31
N THR A 305 -4.50 -12.85 9.50
CA THR A 305 -3.14 -12.95 10.01
C THR A 305 -2.70 -14.39 10.27
N ARG A 306 -3.61 -15.28 10.71
CA ARG A 306 -3.32 -16.71 10.91
C ARG A 306 -3.16 -17.46 9.59
N SER A 307 -4.10 -17.31 8.68
CA SER A 307 -4.07 -17.96 7.35
C SER A 307 -2.78 -17.62 6.59
N ARG A 308 -2.27 -16.38 6.72
CA ARG A 308 -0.98 -15.98 6.12
C ARG A 308 0.21 -16.73 6.69
N LYS A 309 0.23 -16.97 8.02
CA LYS A 309 1.31 -17.76 8.61
C LYS A 309 1.27 -19.18 8.09
N GLU A 310 0.07 -19.73 7.86
CA GLU A 310 -0.12 -21.06 7.29
C GLU A 310 0.32 -21.12 5.82
N GLN A 311 -0.09 -20.19 4.97
CA GLN A 311 0.35 -20.12 3.58
C GLN A 311 1.87 -19.91 3.44
N ALA A 312 2.46 -19.06 4.29
CA ALA A 312 3.91 -18.88 4.32
C ALA A 312 4.65 -20.16 4.76
N ARG A 313 4.02 -21.01 5.60
CA ARG A 313 4.57 -22.33 5.98
C ARG A 313 4.48 -23.31 4.82
N GLU A 314 3.35 -23.37 4.12
CA GLU A 314 3.17 -24.27 2.96
C GLU A 314 4.21 -23.98 1.87
N LEU A 315 4.44 -22.70 1.55
CA LEU A 315 5.47 -22.29 0.60
C LEU A 315 6.91 -22.58 1.07
N ALA A 316 7.13 -22.64 2.38
CA ALA A 316 8.42 -23.02 2.94
C ALA A 316 8.71 -24.51 2.76
N VAL A 317 7.69 -25.33 2.98
CA VAL A 317 7.77 -26.78 2.81
C VAL A 317 7.93 -27.14 1.33
N GLU A 318 7.13 -26.55 0.44
CA GLU A 318 7.23 -26.80 -1.01
C GLU A 318 8.65 -26.56 -1.54
N LYS A 319 9.29 -25.45 -1.16
CA LYS A 319 10.65 -25.13 -1.62
C LYS A 319 11.72 -26.08 -1.08
N GLN A 320 11.51 -26.68 0.09
CA GLN A 320 12.43 -27.67 0.65
C GLN A 320 12.29 -29.04 0.00
N GLU A 321 11.14 -29.34 -0.59
CA GLU A 321 10.92 -30.57 -1.36
C GLU A 321 11.46 -30.48 -2.80
N GLU A 322 11.69 -29.26 -3.31
CA GLU A 322 12.25 -28.99 -4.64
C GLU A 322 13.79 -28.95 -4.69
N GLU A 323 14.47 -28.81 -3.54
CA GLU A 323 15.94 -28.81 -3.40
C GLU A 323 16.54 -30.20 -3.15
#